data_AF-A0A0K9PX59-F1
#
_entry.id   AF-A0A0K9PX59-F1
#
_cell.length_a   1.000
_cell.length_b   1.000
_cell.length_c   1.000
_cell.angle_alpha   90.00
_cell.angle_beta   90.00
_cell.angle_gamma   90.00
#
_symmetry.space_group_name_H-M   'P 1'
#
loop_
_entity.id
_entity.type
_entity.pdbx_description
1 polymer ?
#
loop_
_entity_poly.entity_id
_entity_poly.type
_entity_poly.pdbx_seq_one_letter_code
_entity_poly.pdbx_strand_id
1 'polypeptide(L)'
;MNQTLRRLIASQTDFSMNLTNHISTNQSPTAANVVISALSIHLLLSLIATGSNGKTLYQIITFLQLPSSSKQDLTDLASEIINVVLANRSSPTAPRISFANGVWFDKSFPINPSFKQVAARSYQSQIQDVDFQNMVRFLILPLINLLDFA
;
A
#
# COMPACT_ATOMS: atom_id res chain seq x y z
N MET A 1 -6.86 -18.31 13.22
CA MET A 1 -6.28 -16.95 13.25
C MET A 1 -5.30 -16.86 14.42
N ASN A 2 -4.01 -16.70 14.14
CA ASN A 2 -2.96 -16.64 15.16
C ASN A 2 -3.00 -15.30 15.95
N GLN A 3 -2.31 -15.22 17.09
CA GLN A 3 -2.32 -14.02 17.95
C GLN A 3 -1.67 -12.80 17.27
N THR A 4 -0.66 -13.03 16.41
CA THR A 4 0.03 -12.00 15.65
C THR A 4 -0.93 -11.26 14.71
N LEU A 5 -1.70 -11.99 13.91
CA LEU A 5 -2.68 -11.43 12.99
C LEU A 5 -3.76 -10.63 13.72
N ARG A 6 -4.19 -11.06 14.92
CA ARG A 6 -5.15 -10.30 15.75
C ARG A 6 -4.61 -8.94 16.19
N ARG A 7 -3.36 -8.87 16.66
CA ARG A 7 -2.72 -7.61 17.04
C ARG A 7 -2.56 -6.67 15.85
N LEU A 8 -2.25 -7.22 14.69
CA LEU A 8 -2.08 -6.44 13.46
C LEU A 8 -3.40 -5.88 12.95
N ILE A 9 -4.49 -6.65 13.02
CA ILE A 9 -5.85 -6.15 12.72
C ILE A 9 -6.22 -5.01 13.67
N ALA A 10 -5.91 -5.12 14.97
CA ALA A 10 -6.16 -4.06 15.94
C ALA A 10 -5.36 -2.79 15.60
N SER A 11 -4.04 -2.92 15.40
CA SER A 11 -3.17 -1.81 14.98
C SER A 11 -3.62 -1.15 13.67
N GLN A 12 -4.03 -1.94 12.67
CA GLN A 12 -4.59 -1.41 11.43
C GLN A 12 -5.90 -0.65 11.69
N THR A 13 -6.77 -1.17 12.55
CA THR A 13 -8.04 -0.52 12.90
C THR A 13 -7.78 0.83 13.57
N ASP A 14 -6.83 0.89 14.50
CA ASP A 14 -6.44 2.13 15.18
C ASP A 14 -5.85 3.14 14.18
N PHE A 15 -4.97 2.67 13.27
CA PHE A 15 -4.48 3.47 12.15
C PHE A 15 -5.63 4.00 11.28
N SER A 16 -6.60 3.16 10.92
CA SER A 16 -7.75 3.52 10.08
C SER A 16 -8.63 4.58 10.73
N MET A 17 -8.88 4.45 12.04
CA MET A 17 -9.65 5.43 12.81
C MET A 17 -8.92 6.78 12.87
N ASN A 18 -7.61 6.76 13.15
CA ASN A 18 -6.80 7.98 13.19
C ASN A 18 -6.75 8.68 11.82
N LEU A 19 -6.57 7.92 10.74
CA LEU A 19 -6.59 8.45 9.38
C LEU A 19 -7.95 9.07 9.03
N THR A 20 -9.03 8.38 9.34
CA THR A 20 -10.40 8.84 9.05
C THR A 20 -10.75 10.09 9.85
N ASN A 21 -10.35 10.14 11.12
CA ASN A 21 -10.51 11.33 11.96
C ASN A 21 -9.76 12.52 11.35
N HIS A 22 -8.49 12.32 10.97
CA HIS A 22 -7.68 13.39 10.38
C HIS A 22 -8.28 13.92 9.07
N ILE A 23 -8.82 13.03 8.24
CA ILE A 23 -9.46 13.43 6.97
C ILE A 23 -10.77 14.17 7.25
N SER A 24 -11.59 13.68 8.16
CA SER A 24 -12.86 14.31 8.53
C SER A 24 -12.67 15.70 9.14
N THR A 25 -11.66 15.89 10.00
CA THR A 25 -11.41 17.19 10.65
C THR A 25 -10.85 18.25 9.71
N ASN A 26 -10.20 17.81 8.62
CA ASN A 26 -9.61 18.71 7.62
C ASN A 26 -10.53 18.98 6.44
N GLN A 27 -11.79 18.52 6.49
CA GLN A 27 -12.77 18.74 5.45
C GLN A 27 -13.59 20.00 5.66
N SER A 28 -13.92 20.65 4.55
CA SER A 28 -14.84 21.79 4.54
C SER A 28 -16.22 21.36 5.07
N PRO A 29 -16.95 22.21 5.80
CA PRO A 29 -18.31 21.91 6.30
C PRO A 29 -19.36 21.64 5.20
N THR A 30 -18.98 21.70 3.92
CA THR A 30 -19.80 21.35 2.75
C THR A 30 -19.35 20.04 2.08
N ALA A 31 -18.51 19.24 2.74
CA ALA A 31 -17.82 18.10 2.12
C ALA A 31 -18.76 16.97 1.67
N ALA A 32 -18.44 16.43 0.50
CA ALA A 32 -19.05 15.25 -0.11
C ALA A 32 -18.70 13.95 0.64
N ASN A 33 -19.38 12.86 0.29
CA ASN A 33 -19.11 11.53 0.82
C ASN A 33 -17.63 11.13 0.68
N VAL A 34 -17.08 10.48 1.71
CA VAL A 34 -15.69 10.02 1.76
C VAL A 34 -15.64 8.51 1.80
N VAL A 35 -14.86 7.91 0.89
CA VAL A 35 -14.57 6.47 0.89
C VAL A 35 -13.07 6.29 0.74
N ILE A 36 -12.47 5.54 1.67
CA ILE A 36 -11.02 5.33 1.72
C ILE A 36 -10.74 3.89 2.11
N SER A 37 -9.80 3.26 1.42
CA SER A 37 -9.21 1.99 1.84
C SER A 37 -7.98 2.26 2.71
N ALA A 38 -8.18 2.40 4.03
CA ALA A 38 -7.06 2.59 4.97
C ALA A 38 -6.05 1.42 4.87
N LEU A 39 -6.53 0.21 4.61
CA LEU A 39 -5.68 -0.96 4.38
C LEU A 39 -4.73 -0.78 3.18
N SER A 40 -5.20 -0.19 2.08
CA SER A 40 -4.35 0.06 0.91
C SER A 40 -3.25 1.08 1.22
N ILE A 41 -3.59 2.14 1.97
CA ILE A 41 -2.61 3.14 2.42
C ILE A 41 -1.59 2.52 3.38
N HIS A 42 -2.04 1.64 4.28
CA HIS A 42 -1.17 0.89 5.18
C HIS A 42 -0.15 0.05 4.39
N LEU A 43 -0.60 -0.70 3.37
CA LEU A 43 0.28 -1.52 2.52
C LEU A 43 1.28 -0.66 1.74
N LEU A 44 0.84 0.48 1.20
CA LEU A 44 1.72 1.44 0.50
C LEU A 44 2.83 1.98 1.43
N LEU A 45 2.46 2.42 2.64
CA LEU A 45 3.42 2.93 3.62
C LEU A 45 4.36 1.83 4.12
N SER A 46 3.86 0.61 4.29
CA SER A 46 4.68 -0.56 4.60
C SER A 46 5.73 -0.81 3.51
N LEU A 47 5.36 -0.74 2.23
CA LEU A 47 6.30 -0.83 1.11
C LEU A 47 7.37 0.29 1.18
N ILE A 48 6.97 1.54 1.42
CA ILE A 48 7.92 2.65 1.57
C ILE A 48 8.86 2.41 2.76
N ALA A 49 8.37 1.86 3.88
CA ALA A 49 9.19 1.51 5.04
C ALA A 49 10.25 0.46 4.69
N THR A 50 9.92 -0.58 3.91
CA THR A 50 10.91 -1.58 3.49
C THR A 50 12.07 -0.97 2.70
N GLY A 51 11.80 0.06 1.88
CA GLY A 51 12.81 0.82 1.14
C GLY A 51 13.54 1.90 1.96
N SER A 52 13.05 2.22 3.15
CA SER A 52 13.57 3.31 3.99
C SER A 52 14.55 2.82 5.07
N ASN A 53 15.35 3.72 5.64
CA ASN A 53 16.25 3.42 6.77
C ASN A 53 16.24 4.57 7.81
N GLY A 54 16.85 4.34 8.97
CA GLY A 54 17.08 5.37 9.99
C GLY A 54 15.80 6.07 10.44
N LYS A 55 15.84 7.41 10.51
CA LYS A 55 14.73 8.24 11.00
C LYS A 55 13.46 8.10 10.14
N THR A 56 13.60 7.99 8.82
CA THR A 56 12.46 7.83 7.90
C THR A 56 11.73 6.53 8.18
N LEU A 57 12.47 5.41 8.29
CA LEU A 57 11.89 4.13 8.66
C LEU A 57 11.16 4.23 10.01
N TYR A 58 11.80 4.82 11.02
CA TYR A 58 11.25 4.97 12.36
C TYR A 58 9.92 5.75 12.36
N GLN A 59 9.85 6.86 11.62
CA GLN A 59 8.62 7.66 11.52
C GLN A 59 7.47 6.86 10.89
N ILE A 60 7.75 6.10 9.83
CA ILE A 60 6.71 5.34 9.13
C ILE A 60 6.19 4.19 10.01
N ILE A 61 7.06 3.39 10.62
CA ILE A 61 6.61 2.27 11.47
C ILE A 61 5.86 2.76 12.72
N THR A 62 6.25 3.91 13.27
CA THR A 62 5.55 4.55 14.40
C THR A 62 4.16 5.00 13.98
N PHE A 63 4.05 5.64 12.80
CA PHE A 63 2.77 6.09 12.26
C PHE A 63 1.82 4.92 11.94
N LEU A 64 2.35 3.82 11.41
CA LEU A 64 1.59 2.59 11.17
C LEU A 64 1.24 1.82 12.46
N GLN A 65 1.73 2.26 13.62
CA GLN A 65 1.54 1.61 14.91
C GLN A 65 1.93 0.13 14.92
N LEU A 66 2.93 -0.23 14.12
CA LEU A 66 3.40 -1.61 14.02
C LEU A 66 4.38 -1.88 15.18
N PRO A 67 4.18 -2.96 15.94
CA PRO A 67 5.09 -3.31 17.04
C PRO A 67 6.46 -3.58 16.48
N SER A 68 7.52 -2.93 17.00
CA SER A 68 8.96 -3.04 16.61
C SER A 68 9.26 -4.13 15.58
N SER A 69 8.90 -3.87 14.32
CA SER A 69 8.86 -4.87 13.26
C SER A 69 10.14 -4.77 12.46
N SER A 70 10.78 -5.92 12.19
CA SER A 70 11.79 -5.98 11.16
C SER A 70 11.17 -5.69 9.79
N LYS A 71 11.98 -5.31 8.80
CA LYS A 71 11.49 -5.17 7.42
C LYS A 71 10.91 -6.47 6.87
N GLN A 72 11.38 -7.62 7.34
CA GLN A 72 10.85 -8.91 6.95
C GLN A 72 9.42 -9.10 7.48
N ASP A 73 9.16 -8.70 8.72
CA ASP A 73 7.81 -8.77 9.29
C ASP A 73 6.81 -7.91 8.49
N LEU A 74 7.26 -6.75 7.99
CA LEU A 74 6.45 -5.88 7.13
C LEU A 74 6.10 -6.57 5.80
N THR A 75 7.07 -7.23 5.16
CA THR A 75 6.88 -7.92 3.87
C THR A 75 6.03 -9.18 4.01
N ASP A 76 6.21 -9.93 5.10
CA ASP A 76 5.45 -11.15 5.38
C ASP A 76 3.99 -10.80 5.66
N LEU A 77 3.76 -9.75 6.45
CA LEU A 77 2.42 -9.23 6.71
C LEU A 77 1.72 -8.75 5.44
N ALA A 78 2.41 -7.97 4.60
CA ALA A 78 1.85 -7.51 3.35
C ALA A 78 1.43 -8.68 2.44
N SER A 79 2.29 -9.71 2.37
CA SER A 79 2.02 -10.93 1.61
C SER A 79 0.81 -11.68 2.15
N GLU A 80 0.66 -11.79 3.48
CA GLU A 80 -0.49 -12.44 4.11
C GLU A 80 -1.79 -11.66 3.84
N ILE A 81 -1.79 -10.35 4.05
CA ILE A 81 -2.96 -9.48 3.82
C ILE A 81 -3.43 -9.59 2.36
N ILE A 82 -2.51 -9.44 1.42
CA ILE A 82 -2.86 -9.44 -0.01
C ILE A 82 -3.44 -10.80 -0.42
N ASN A 83 -2.79 -11.90 -0.03
CA ASN A 83 -3.21 -13.24 -0.44
C ASN A 83 -4.44 -13.78 0.31
N VAL A 84 -4.76 -13.26 1.49
CA VAL A 84 -5.88 -13.78 2.31
C VAL A 84 -7.08 -12.83 2.29
N VAL A 85 -6.85 -11.53 2.50
CA VAL A 85 -7.89 -10.51 2.69
C VAL A 85 -8.29 -9.88 1.36
N LEU A 86 -7.32 -9.57 0.50
CA LEU A 86 -7.56 -8.90 -0.78
C LEU A 86 -7.70 -9.87 -1.96
N ALA A 87 -7.52 -11.16 -1.73
CA ALA A 87 -7.71 -12.17 -2.75
C ALA A 87 -9.17 -12.19 -3.22
N ASN A 88 -9.36 -12.03 -4.54
CA ASN A 88 -10.67 -12.17 -5.15
C ASN A 88 -11.17 -13.61 -4.97
N ARG A 89 -12.26 -13.78 -4.21
CA ARG A 89 -12.90 -15.09 -4.03
C ARG A 89 -14.03 -15.19 -5.03
N SER A 90 -13.89 -16.11 -5.98
CA SER A 90 -14.92 -16.42 -6.99
C SER A 90 -16.11 -17.14 -6.36
N SER A 91 -16.81 -16.49 -5.43
CA SER A 91 -18.07 -16.95 -4.87
C SER A 91 -19.18 -16.02 -5.37
N PRO A 92 -20.28 -16.56 -5.93
CA PRO A 92 -21.41 -15.75 -6.41
C PRO A 92 -22.05 -14.86 -5.33
N THR A 93 -21.84 -15.18 -4.06
CA THR A 93 -22.40 -14.48 -2.90
C THR A 93 -21.39 -13.59 -2.17
N ALA A 94 -20.11 -13.61 -2.57
CA ALA A 94 -19.08 -12.77 -1.96
C ALA A 94 -18.91 -11.46 -2.72
N PRO A 95 -18.52 -10.36 -2.04
CA PRO A 95 -18.09 -9.14 -2.73
C PRO A 95 -16.91 -9.43 -3.67
N ARG A 96 -16.95 -8.86 -4.88
CA ARG A 96 -15.78 -8.81 -5.76
C ARG A 96 -14.79 -7.82 -5.17
N ILE A 97 -13.61 -8.30 -4.82
CA ILE A 97 -12.51 -7.49 -4.30
C ILE A 97 -11.40 -7.52 -5.33
N SER A 98 -10.90 -6.34 -5.69
CA SER A 98 -9.67 -6.18 -6.46
C SER A 98 -8.74 -5.21 -5.73
N PHE A 99 -7.44 -5.49 -5.86
CA PHE A 99 -6.37 -4.67 -5.34
C PHE A 99 -5.36 -4.40 -6.43
N ALA A 100 -5.06 -3.12 -6.62
CA ALA A 100 -4.15 -2.62 -7.63
C ALA A 100 -3.04 -1.82 -6.95
N ASN A 101 -1.79 -2.21 -7.19
CA ASN A 101 -0.62 -1.59 -6.58
C ASN A 101 0.49 -1.41 -7.63
N GLY A 102 1.14 -0.25 -7.63
CA GLY A 102 2.15 0.06 -8.63
C GLY A 102 3.18 1.08 -8.12
N VAL A 103 4.43 0.91 -8.55
CA VAL A 103 5.53 1.82 -8.27
C VAL A 103 6.22 2.19 -9.57
N TRP A 104 6.20 3.49 -9.88
CA TRP A 104 6.86 4.06 -11.05
C TRP A 104 8.10 4.83 -10.61
N PHE A 105 9.25 4.46 -11.13
CA PHE A 105 10.53 5.11 -10.85
C PHE A 105 10.94 5.98 -12.03
N ASP A 106 11.60 7.11 -11.77
CA ASP A 106 12.24 7.81 -12.87
C ASP A 106 13.45 7.01 -13.37
N LYS A 107 13.53 6.76 -14.67
CA LYS A 107 14.57 5.94 -15.28
C LYS A 107 15.99 6.52 -15.12
N SER A 108 16.12 7.81 -14.79
CA SER A 108 17.41 8.45 -14.50
C SER A 108 17.99 8.05 -13.14
N PHE A 109 17.18 7.48 -12.24
CA PHE A 109 17.64 7.02 -10.92
C PHE A 109 17.66 5.49 -10.86
N PRO A 110 18.85 4.85 -10.85
CA PRO A 110 18.93 3.41 -10.69
C PRO A 110 18.45 3.00 -9.29
N ILE A 111 17.44 2.14 -9.24
CA ILE A 111 16.86 1.62 -8.00
C ILE A 111 17.45 0.27 -7.66
N ASN A 112 17.63 0.02 -6.37
CA ASN A 112 18.12 -1.26 -5.87
C ASN A 112 17.25 -2.43 -6.38
N PRO A 113 17.81 -3.41 -7.11
CA PRO A 113 17.07 -4.55 -7.63
C PRO A 113 16.37 -5.38 -6.53
N SER A 114 16.94 -5.46 -5.33
CA SER A 114 16.29 -6.19 -4.22
C SER A 114 14.99 -5.53 -3.76
N PHE A 115 14.94 -4.19 -3.76
CA PHE A 115 13.71 -3.46 -3.47
C PHE A 115 12.65 -3.72 -4.53
N LYS A 116 13.01 -3.70 -5.81
CA LYS A 116 12.09 -4.07 -6.90
C LYS A 116 11.55 -5.49 -6.71
N GLN A 117 12.41 -6.45 -6.32
CA GLN A 117 11.97 -7.82 -6.07
C GLN A 117 10.99 -7.93 -4.90
N VAL A 118 11.23 -7.21 -3.79
CA VAL A 118 10.32 -7.16 -2.63
C VAL A 118 8.98 -6.54 -3.01
N ALA A 119 8.97 -5.40 -3.72
CA ALA A 119 7.75 -4.74 -4.17
C ALA A 119 6.90 -5.66 -5.06
N ALA A 120 7.52 -6.33 -6.04
CA ALA A 120 6.80 -7.23 -6.94
C ALA A 120 6.26 -8.48 -6.24
N ARG A 121 7.04 -9.11 -5.36
CA ARG A 121 6.67 -10.40 -4.76
C ARG A 121 5.78 -10.27 -3.54
N SER A 122 6.13 -9.39 -2.61
CA SER A 122 5.44 -9.28 -1.32
C SER A 122 4.27 -8.31 -1.35
N TYR A 123 4.31 -7.31 -2.24
CA TYR A 123 3.27 -6.30 -2.35
C TYR A 123 2.47 -6.38 -3.65
N GLN A 124 2.77 -7.37 -4.51
CA GLN A 124 2.17 -7.54 -5.84
C GLN A 124 2.17 -6.24 -6.66
N SER A 125 3.20 -5.41 -6.47
CA SER A 125 3.29 -4.13 -7.17
C SER A 125 3.72 -4.34 -8.61
N GLN A 126 3.04 -3.68 -9.53
CA GLN A 126 3.60 -3.42 -10.85
C GLN A 126 4.79 -2.46 -10.70
N ILE A 127 5.89 -2.73 -11.41
CA ILE A 127 7.08 -1.90 -11.36
C ILE A 127 7.42 -1.42 -12.75
N GLN A 128 7.63 -0.13 -12.89
CA GLN A 128 7.95 0.46 -14.17
C GLN A 128 8.95 1.61 -14.02
N ASP A 129 9.97 1.60 -14.87
CA ASP A 129 10.87 2.74 -15.03
C ASP A 129 10.28 3.66 -16.11
N VAL A 130 10.13 4.94 -15.77
CA VAL A 130 9.42 5.95 -16.55
C VAL A 130 10.34 7.14 -16.78
N ASP A 131 10.25 7.75 -17.95
CA ASP A 131 10.93 9.02 -18.23
C ASP A 131 10.05 10.19 -17.78
N PHE A 132 10.13 10.60 -16.51
CA PHE A 132 9.35 11.74 -16.04
C PHE A 132 9.91 13.08 -16.56
N GLN A 133 11.20 13.12 -16.90
CA GLN A 133 11.86 14.34 -17.41
C GLN A 133 11.37 14.73 -18.81
N ASN A 134 11.07 13.75 -19.66
CA ASN A 134 10.60 13.98 -21.03
C ASN A 134 9.10 13.71 -21.21
N MET A 135 8.29 13.81 -20.14
CA MET A 135 6.84 13.61 -20.23
C MET A 135 6.13 14.74 -20.98
N VAL A 136 6.13 14.66 -22.30
CA VAL A 136 5.08 15.23 -23.14
C VAL A 136 4.03 14.13 -23.35
N ARG A 137 2.91 14.18 -22.62
CA ARG A 137 1.62 13.49 -22.94
C ARG A 137 1.37 12.02 -22.56
N PHE A 138 2.05 11.39 -21.59
CA PHE A 138 1.82 9.95 -21.27
C PHE A 138 0.92 9.63 -20.05
N LEU A 139 0.21 10.59 -19.47
CA LEU A 139 -0.56 10.39 -18.22
C LEU A 139 -1.76 9.41 -18.31
N ILE A 140 -2.08 8.84 -19.47
CA ILE A 140 -3.29 8.01 -19.64
C ILE A 140 -2.98 6.51 -19.72
N LEU A 141 -1.83 6.08 -20.22
CA LEU A 141 -1.59 4.65 -20.52
C LEU A 141 -1.17 3.77 -19.34
N PRO A 142 -0.31 4.20 -18.39
CA PRO A 142 0.09 3.33 -17.28
C PRO A 142 -1.04 3.05 -16.28
N LEU A 143 -1.95 4.02 -16.08
CA LEU A 143 -3.10 3.88 -15.18
C LEU A 143 -4.21 2.97 -15.74
N ILE A 144 -4.37 2.92 -17.07
CA ILE A 144 -5.33 2.01 -17.72
C ILE A 144 -4.95 0.55 -17.47
N ASN A 145 -3.66 0.21 -17.61
CA ASN A 145 -3.19 -1.16 -17.38
C ASN A 145 -3.37 -1.64 -15.94
N LEU A 146 -3.52 -0.74 -14.96
CA LEU A 146 -3.77 -1.10 -13.57
C LEU A 146 -5.24 -1.47 -13.32
N LEU A 147 -6.16 -0.93 -14.12
CA LEU A 147 -7.61 -1.20 -14.04
C LEU A 147 -8.03 -2.46 -14.82
N ASP A 148 -7.27 -2.87 -15.83
CA ASP A 148 -7.54 -4.08 -16.62
C ASP A 148 -7.34 -5.40 -15.84
N PHE A 149 -6.78 -5.33 -14.62
CA PHE A 149 -6.57 -6.47 -13.72
C PHE A 149 -7.54 -6.51 -12.52
N ALA A 150 -8.51 -5.61 -12.45
CA ALA A 150 -9.52 -5.55 -11.38
C ALA A 150 -10.84 -6.25 -11.70
#